data_AF-A0A2N2P2U1-F1
#
_entry.id   AF-A0A2N2P2U1-F1
#
_cell.length_a   1.000
_cell.length_b   1.000
_cell.length_c   1.000
_cell.angle_alpha   90.00
_cell.angle_beta   90.00
_cell.angle_gamma   90.00
#
_symmetry.space_group_name_H-M   'P 1'
#
loop_
_entity.id
_entity.type
_entity.pdbx_description
1 polymer ?
#
loop_
_entity_poly.entity_id
_entity_poly.type
_entity_poly.pdbx_seq_one_letter_code
_entity_poly.pdbx_strand_id
1 'polypeptide(L)'
;MKIKRILLITIVILFVSCCIYYFVVRETHQNQPPPWYVLTTPLERSVVDDLCAKLNITESEQQKLCSNEEVYADEFVEVIRRTFPLGSSYETIQEKCAVYQSRFVSSEDGVYLYVYYDFRGDEVIEIAAYFTNNKLTSIGSTQNYDDWYPGRLLQLTREALTKQSVTPTPD
;
A
#
# COMPACT_ATOMS: atom_id res chain seq x y z
N MET A 1 11.60 -54.85 -5.17
CA MET A 1 11.46 -53.94 -4.01
C MET A 1 12.33 -52.69 -4.07
N LYS A 2 13.58 -52.74 -4.56
CA LYS A 2 14.49 -51.57 -4.59
C LYS A 2 14.01 -50.42 -5.50
N ILE A 3 13.43 -50.73 -6.66
CA ILE A 3 12.94 -49.73 -7.63
C ILE A 3 11.81 -48.87 -7.07
N LYS A 4 10.84 -49.47 -6.34
CA LYS A 4 9.74 -48.72 -5.71
C LYS A 4 10.22 -47.76 -4.60
N ARG A 5 11.29 -48.11 -3.89
CA ARG A 5 11.90 -47.24 -2.86
C ARG A 5 12.66 -46.07 -3.50
N ILE A 6 13.40 -46.32 -4.58
CA ILE A 6 14.10 -45.27 -5.32
C ILE A 6 13.08 -44.27 -5.89
N LEU A 7 12.00 -44.74 -6.52
CA LEU A 7 10.96 -43.87 -7.06
C LEU A 7 10.30 -42.97 -5.99
N LEU A 8 10.00 -43.53 -4.80
CA LEU A 8 9.42 -42.78 -3.70
C LEU A 8 10.37 -41.68 -3.20
N ILE A 9 11.66 -42.00 -3.04
CA ILE A 9 12.67 -41.02 -2.59
C ILE A 9 12.78 -39.88 -3.61
N THR A 10 12.79 -40.16 -4.90
CA THR A 10 12.86 -39.13 -5.95
C THR A 10 11.64 -38.20 -5.92
N ILE A 11 10.43 -38.73 -5.69
CA ILE A 11 9.21 -37.93 -5.58
C ILE A 11 9.26 -37.01 -4.35
N VAL A 12 9.73 -37.53 -3.20
CA VAL A 12 9.85 -36.73 -1.97
C VAL A 12 10.85 -35.58 -2.16
N ILE A 13 11.99 -35.85 -2.80
CA ILE A 13 12.99 -34.80 -3.07
C ILE A 13 12.42 -33.71 -3.98
N LEU A 14 11.73 -34.09 -5.06
CA LEU A 14 11.07 -33.14 -5.97
C LEU A 14 10.01 -32.29 -5.26
N PHE A 15 9.23 -32.90 -4.36
CA PHE A 15 8.20 -32.17 -3.61
C PHE A 15 8.84 -31.17 -2.64
N VAL A 16 9.85 -31.59 -1.88
CA VAL A 16 10.58 -30.72 -0.95
C VAL A 16 11.26 -29.56 -1.70
N SER A 17 11.91 -29.83 -2.84
CA SER A 17 12.53 -28.77 -3.64
C SER A 17 11.50 -27.77 -4.18
N CYS A 18 10.32 -28.25 -4.57
CA CYS A 18 9.23 -27.39 -5.04
C CYS A 18 8.66 -26.52 -3.90
N CYS A 19 8.50 -27.09 -2.69
CA CYS A 19 8.07 -26.34 -1.51
C CYS A 19 9.09 -25.27 -1.12
N ILE A 20 10.40 -25.59 -1.12
CA ILE A 20 11.46 -24.62 -0.82
C ILE A 20 11.46 -23.51 -1.87
N TYR A 21 11.40 -23.86 -3.16
CA TYR A 21 11.32 -22.87 -4.23
C TYR A 21 10.09 -21.95 -4.07
N TYR A 22 8.92 -22.51 -3.80
CA TYR A 22 7.70 -21.74 -3.57
C TYR A 22 7.83 -20.78 -2.39
N PHE A 23 8.41 -21.23 -1.26
CA PHE A 23 8.65 -20.38 -0.10
C PHE A 23 9.63 -19.25 -0.42
N VAL A 24 10.78 -19.57 -1.01
CA VAL A 24 11.81 -18.57 -1.34
C VAL A 24 11.30 -17.54 -2.34
N VAL A 25 10.61 -17.98 -3.41
CA VAL A 25 10.05 -17.08 -4.43
C VAL A 25 8.95 -16.19 -3.86
N ARG A 26 8.10 -16.74 -2.99
CA ARG A 26 7.06 -15.95 -2.31
C ARG A 26 7.68 -14.87 -1.42
N GLU A 27 8.75 -15.21 -0.71
CA GLU A 27 9.40 -14.30 0.24
C GLU A 27 10.24 -13.23 -0.48
N THR A 28 10.90 -13.56 -1.61
CA THR A 28 11.65 -12.58 -2.40
C THR A 28 10.75 -11.61 -3.18
N HIS A 29 9.61 -12.07 -3.71
CA HIS A 29 8.67 -11.16 -4.38
C HIS A 29 7.94 -10.21 -3.43
N GLN A 30 7.81 -10.55 -2.15
CA GLN A 30 7.17 -9.68 -1.17
C GLN A 30 8.04 -8.49 -0.75
N ASN A 31 9.35 -8.56 -0.96
CA ASN A 31 10.29 -7.53 -0.49
C ASN A 31 10.65 -6.48 -1.56
N GLN A 32 10.17 -6.61 -2.80
CA GLN A 32 10.34 -5.56 -3.78
C GLN A 32 9.26 -4.49 -3.56
N PRO A 33 9.64 -3.22 -3.37
CA PRO A 33 8.66 -2.16 -3.25
C PRO A 33 7.79 -2.14 -4.52
N PRO A 34 6.49 -1.82 -4.40
CA PRO A 34 5.63 -1.73 -5.55
C PRO A 34 6.22 -0.78 -6.61
N PRO A 35 6.00 -1.05 -7.91
CA PRO A 35 6.66 -0.31 -8.98
C PRO A 35 6.36 1.19 -8.98
N TRP A 36 5.26 1.64 -8.34
CA TRP A 36 4.91 3.05 -8.22
C TRP A 36 5.65 3.79 -7.10
N TYR A 37 6.38 3.12 -6.20
CA TYR A 37 7.18 3.79 -5.17
C TYR A 37 8.30 4.65 -5.77
N VAL A 38 8.71 4.37 -7.01
CA VAL A 38 9.65 5.20 -7.78
C VAL A 38 9.09 6.55 -8.21
N LEU A 39 7.78 6.76 -8.07
CA LEU A 39 7.07 7.98 -8.45
C LEU A 39 6.80 8.90 -7.27
N THR A 40 6.93 8.38 -6.05
CA THR A 40 6.71 9.12 -4.81
C THR A 40 7.96 9.06 -3.95
N THR A 41 7.92 9.71 -2.81
CA THR A 41 8.97 9.63 -1.78
C THR A 41 8.33 9.24 -0.47
N PRO A 42 9.11 8.66 0.48
CA PRO A 42 8.61 8.43 1.82
C PRO A 42 7.99 9.69 2.43
N LEU A 43 7.02 9.48 3.33
CA LEU A 43 6.37 10.55 4.06
C LEU A 43 7.39 11.34 4.88
N GLU A 44 7.19 12.65 4.96
CA GLU A 44 7.98 13.49 5.85
C GLU A 44 7.77 13.07 7.30
N ARG A 45 8.84 13.16 8.09
CA ARG A 45 8.82 12.68 9.47
C ARG A 45 7.72 13.33 10.31
N SER A 46 7.47 14.63 10.10
CA SER A 46 6.39 15.36 10.74
C SER A 46 4.99 14.81 10.42
N VAL A 47 4.77 14.36 9.18
CA VAL A 47 3.50 13.73 8.76
C VAL A 47 3.36 12.37 9.42
N VAL A 48 4.42 11.56 9.44
CA VAL A 48 4.44 10.26 10.12
C VAL A 48 4.11 10.42 11.61
N ASP A 49 4.78 11.35 12.29
CA ASP A 49 4.56 11.61 13.71
C ASP A 49 3.12 12.07 14.01
N ASP A 50 2.57 12.94 13.16
CA ASP A 50 1.18 13.41 13.28
C ASP A 50 0.16 12.27 13.07
N LEU A 51 0.36 11.43 12.04
CA LEU A 51 -0.49 10.28 11.78
C LEU A 51 -0.41 9.26 12.93
N CYS A 52 0.79 8.97 13.41
CA CYS A 52 0.99 8.05 14.54
C CYS A 52 0.39 8.56 15.85
N ALA A 53 0.30 9.88 16.05
CA ALA A 53 -0.37 10.47 17.21
C ALA A 53 -1.91 10.43 17.09
N LYS A 54 -2.45 10.51 15.87
CA LYS A 54 -3.90 10.61 15.63
C LYS A 54 -4.58 9.26 15.44
N LEU A 55 -3.88 8.28 14.87
CA LEU A 55 -4.45 6.99 14.48
C LEU A 55 -4.27 5.92 15.55
N ASN A 56 -5.10 4.89 15.52
CA ASN A 56 -5.05 3.78 16.45
C ASN A 56 -3.94 2.78 16.06
N ILE A 57 -2.68 3.12 16.33
CA ILE A 57 -1.49 2.31 16.05
C ILE A 57 -1.32 1.22 17.12
N THR A 58 -1.09 -0.03 16.70
CA THR A 58 -0.75 -1.14 17.60
C THR A 58 0.74 -1.18 17.94
N GLU A 59 1.12 -1.84 19.03
CA GLU A 59 2.53 -1.99 19.42
C GLU A 59 3.39 -2.61 18.30
N SER A 60 2.86 -3.61 17.57
CA SER A 60 3.56 -4.25 16.45
C SER A 60 3.75 -3.33 15.25
N GLU A 61 2.85 -2.36 15.04
CA GLU A 61 2.94 -1.41 13.94
C GLU A 61 3.76 -0.18 14.32
N GLN A 62 3.90 0.14 15.61
CA GLN A 62 4.69 1.27 16.09
C GLN A 62 6.11 1.24 15.53
N GLN A 63 6.76 0.07 15.59
CA GLN A 63 8.11 -0.08 15.05
C GLN A 63 8.15 0.07 13.52
N LYS A 64 7.15 -0.45 12.82
CA LYS A 64 7.09 -0.45 11.35
C LYS A 64 6.76 0.93 10.77
N LEU A 65 5.73 1.59 11.31
CA LEU A 65 5.15 2.81 10.73
C LEU A 65 5.64 4.09 11.41
N CYS A 66 5.98 4.02 12.70
CA CYS A 66 6.29 5.22 13.47
C CYS A 66 7.78 5.32 13.82
N SER A 67 8.58 4.27 13.70
CA SER A 67 10.02 4.32 13.99
C SER A 67 10.90 4.12 12.76
N ASN A 68 10.33 3.71 11.63
CA ASN A 68 11.07 3.51 10.39
C ASN A 68 11.38 4.84 9.69
N GLU A 69 12.47 4.87 8.93
CA GLU A 69 12.90 6.05 8.16
C GLU A 69 12.14 6.18 6.84
N GLU A 70 11.75 5.06 6.22
CA GLU A 70 10.98 5.04 4.98
C GLU A 70 9.61 4.44 5.21
N VAL A 71 8.58 5.29 5.18
CA VAL A 71 7.17 4.89 5.31
C VAL A 71 6.36 5.60 4.24
N TYR A 72 5.55 4.85 3.51
CA TYR A 72 4.71 5.38 2.43
C TYR A 72 3.24 5.50 2.85
N ALA A 73 2.48 6.34 2.15
CA ALA A 73 1.08 6.64 2.50
C ALA A 73 0.16 5.40 2.52
N ASP A 74 0.36 4.46 1.61
CA ASP A 74 -0.47 3.24 1.50
C ASP A 74 -0.26 2.27 2.67
N GLU A 75 0.89 2.35 3.35
CA GLU A 75 1.16 1.54 4.53
C GLU A 75 0.27 1.88 5.73
N PHE A 76 -0.34 3.07 5.74
CA PHE A 76 -1.30 3.48 6.78
C PHE A 76 -2.74 3.01 6.53
N VAL A 77 -3.06 2.41 5.36
CA VAL A 77 -4.45 2.04 5.00
C VAL A 77 -5.12 1.18 6.05
N GLU A 78 -4.45 0.14 6.54
CA GLU A 78 -5.02 -0.77 7.54
C GLU A 78 -5.25 -0.09 8.90
N VAL A 79 -4.33 0.80 9.29
CA VAL A 79 -4.46 1.58 10.52
C VAL A 79 -5.66 2.54 10.40
N ILE A 80 -5.83 3.18 9.24
CA ILE A 80 -6.94 4.08 8.97
C ILE A 80 -8.27 3.31 9.01
N ARG A 81 -8.35 2.13 8.37
CA ARG A 81 -9.54 1.26 8.44
C ARG A 81 -9.91 0.87 9.86
N ARG A 82 -8.91 0.60 10.71
CA ARG A 82 -9.13 0.27 12.11
C ARG A 82 -9.52 1.49 12.95
N THR A 83 -8.95 2.65 12.67
CA THR A 83 -9.26 3.91 13.36
C THR A 83 -10.68 4.38 13.02
N PHE A 84 -11.10 4.21 11.78
CA PHE A 84 -12.41 4.58 11.26
C PHE A 84 -13.15 3.35 10.74
N PRO A 85 -13.81 2.59 11.63
CA PRO A 85 -14.60 1.43 11.20
C PRO A 85 -15.76 1.86 10.30
N LEU A 86 -16.26 0.91 9.50
CA LEU A 86 -17.44 1.14 8.65
C LEU A 86 -18.61 1.69 9.48
N GLY A 87 -19.30 2.68 8.91
CA GLY A 87 -20.33 3.45 9.59
C GLY A 87 -19.84 4.73 10.27
N SER A 88 -18.53 4.97 10.36
CA SER A 88 -17.96 6.25 10.82
C SER A 88 -18.48 7.43 9.98
N SER A 89 -18.67 8.59 10.61
CA SER A 89 -19.12 9.79 9.90
C SER A 89 -18.00 10.49 9.16
N TYR A 90 -18.33 11.32 8.16
CA TYR A 90 -17.36 12.20 7.50
C TYR A 90 -16.64 13.09 8.51
N GLU A 91 -17.39 13.68 9.43
CA GLU A 91 -16.89 14.61 10.44
C GLU A 91 -15.83 13.95 11.34
N THR A 92 -16.04 12.68 11.71
CA THR A 92 -15.08 11.91 12.52
C THR A 92 -13.73 11.74 11.81
N ILE A 93 -13.74 11.53 10.49
CA ILE A 93 -12.50 11.39 9.72
C ILE A 93 -11.84 12.76 9.56
N GLN A 94 -12.62 13.80 9.28
CA GLN A 94 -12.14 15.16 9.10
C GLN A 94 -11.46 15.73 10.34
N GLU A 95 -11.95 15.42 11.54
CA GLU A 95 -11.32 15.83 12.80
C GLU A 95 -9.83 15.47 12.88
N LYS A 96 -9.43 14.35 12.26
CA LYS A 96 -8.05 13.87 12.27
C LYS A 96 -7.31 14.16 10.95
N CYS A 97 -7.99 14.02 9.83
CA CYS A 97 -7.36 13.97 8.51
C CYS A 97 -7.60 15.19 7.62
N ALA A 98 -8.39 16.20 8.05
CA ALA A 98 -8.77 17.33 7.19
C ALA A 98 -7.57 18.08 6.58
N VAL A 99 -6.46 18.19 7.31
CA VAL A 99 -5.24 18.87 6.83
C VAL A 99 -4.61 18.21 5.60
N TYR A 100 -4.91 16.93 5.38
CA TYR A 100 -4.42 16.13 4.26
C TYR A 100 -5.46 15.97 3.15
N GLN A 101 -6.65 16.57 3.29
CA GLN A 101 -7.67 16.43 2.27
C GLN A 101 -7.20 17.09 0.97
N SER A 102 -7.04 16.28 -0.07
CA SER A 102 -6.68 16.75 -1.41
C SER A 102 -7.92 17.18 -2.19
N ARG A 103 -8.97 16.35 -2.18
CA ARG A 103 -10.19 16.56 -2.96
C ARG A 103 -11.37 15.75 -2.45
N PHE A 104 -12.56 16.09 -2.93
CA PHE A 104 -13.75 15.28 -2.71
C PHE A 104 -14.65 15.31 -3.96
N VAL A 105 -15.46 14.26 -4.12
CA VAL A 105 -16.44 14.11 -5.19
C VAL A 105 -17.77 13.70 -4.56
N SER A 106 -18.81 14.51 -4.73
CA SER A 106 -20.16 14.22 -4.23
C SER A 106 -21.14 13.99 -5.37
N SER A 107 -22.13 13.13 -5.16
CA SER A 107 -23.28 13.03 -6.06
C SER A 107 -24.20 14.25 -5.94
N GLU A 108 -24.99 14.54 -6.96
CA GLU A 108 -25.92 15.69 -6.98
C GLU A 108 -26.99 15.60 -5.89
N ASP A 109 -27.40 14.38 -5.52
CA ASP A 109 -28.35 14.11 -4.44
C ASP A 109 -27.71 14.12 -3.04
N GLY A 110 -26.38 14.29 -2.95
CA GLY A 110 -25.63 14.28 -1.69
C GLY A 110 -25.56 12.92 -0.99
N VAL A 111 -26.06 11.85 -1.62
CA VAL A 111 -26.08 10.50 -1.03
C VAL A 111 -24.68 9.90 -0.98
N TYR A 112 -23.87 10.16 -2.01
CA TYR A 112 -22.53 9.60 -2.15
C TYR A 112 -21.48 10.69 -2.03
N LEU A 113 -20.43 10.38 -1.27
CA LEU A 113 -19.29 11.26 -1.10
C LEU A 113 -18.01 10.43 -1.13
N TYR A 114 -17.08 10.78 -2.00
CA TYR A 114 -15.71 10.29 -2.01
C TYR A 114 -14.80 11.40 -1.51
N VAL A 115 -13.94 11.09 -0.56
CA VAL A 115 -12.95 12.04 -0.03
C VAL A 115 -11.59 11.40 -0.16
N TYR A 116 -10.63 12.17 -0.66
CA TYR A 116 -9.28 11.72 -0.90
C TYR A 116 -8.33 12.48 0.02
N TYR A 117 -7.38 11.76 0.60
CA TYR A 117 -6.36 12.31 1.46
C TYR A 117 -4.98 12.02 0.87
N ASP A 118 -4.22 13.07 0.63
CA ASP A 118 -2.84 12.99 0.19
C ASP A 118 -1.93 13.38 1.35
N PHE A 119 -1.34 12.36 1.99
CA PHE A 119 -0.42 12.58 3.10
C PHE A 119 0.93 13.11 2.65
N ARG A 120 1.35 12.83 1.40
CA ARG A 120 2.64 13.25 0.90
C ARG A 120 2.60 14.64 0.27
N GLY A 121 1.48 14.95 -0.39
CA GLY A 121 1.27 16.16 -1.19
C GLY A 121 1.80 16.05 -2.63
N ASP A 122 2.08 14.85 -3.12
CA ASP A 122 2.61 14.60 -4.48
C ASP A 122 1.59 13.97 -5.45
N GLU A 123 0.35 13.75 -4.99
CA GLU A 123 -0.78 13.21 -5.74
C GLU A 123 -0.57 11.78 -6.29
N VAL A 124 0.48 11.07 -5.86
CA VAL A 124 0.79 9.72 -6.36
C VAL A 124 -0.03 8.66 -5.63
N ILE A 125 -0.05 8.72 -4.29
CA ILE A 125 -0.78 7.80 -3.43
C ILE A 125 -1.78 8.60 -2.60
N GLU A 126 -3.07 8.43 -2.90
CA GLU A 126 -4.13 9.01 -2.07
C GLU A 126 -4.86 7.90 -1.31
N ILE A 127 -5.30 8.22 -0.09
CA ILE A 127 -6.25 7.37 0.64
C ILE A 127 -7.66 7.85 0.34
N ALA A 128 -8.46 7.01 -0.30
CA ALA A 128 -9.85 7.28 -0.60
C ALA A 128 -10.75 6.73 0.51
N ALA A 129 -11.64 7.59 1.03
CA ALA A 129 -12.74 7.24 1.91
C ALA A 129 -14.06 7.47 1.18
N TYR A 130 -14.86 6.41 1.05
CA TYR A 130 -16.16 6.45 0.41
C TYR A 130 -17.28 6.41 1.43
N PHE A 131 -18.25 7.31 1.29
CA PHE A 131 -19.38 7.46 2.17
C PHE A 131 -20.69 7.31 1.40
N THR A 132 -21.66 6.68 2.04
CA THR A 132 -23.06 6.63 1.62
C THR A 132 -23.94 7.13 2.76
N ASN A 133 -24.77 8.14 2.53
CA ASN A 133 -25.60 8.80 3.54
C ASN A 133 -24.78 9.24 4.77
N ASN A 134 -23.65 9.92 4.53
CA ASN A 134 -22.69 10.34 5.56
C ASN A 134 -22.12 9.20 6.44
N LYS A 135 -22.11 7.97 5.94
CA LYS A 135 -21.53 6.82 6.64
C LYS A 135 -20.46 6.17 5.79
N LEU A 136 -19.30 5.96 6.39
CA LEU A 136 -18.17 5.32 5.75
C LEU A 136 -18.52 3.89 5.31
N THR A 137 -18.35 3.63 4.03
CA THR A 137 -18.61 2.33 3.39
C THR A 137 -17.34 1.63 2.94
N SER A 138 -16.29 2.37 2.61
CA SER A 138 -14.97 1.78 2.32
C SER A 138 -13.83 2.78 2.48
N ILE A 139 -12.64 2.24 2.75
CA ILE A 139 -11.36 2.96 2.70
C ILE A 139 -10.38 2.14 1.88
N GLY A 140 -9.59 2.77 1.04
CA GLY A 140 -8.47 2.13 0.34
C GLY A 140 -7.47 3.13 -0.19
N SER A 141 -6.26 2.68 -0.52
CA SER A 141 -5.33 3.46 -1.32
C SER A 141 -5.78 3.46 -2.77
N THR A 142 -5.78 4.62 -3.42
CA THR A 142 -5.84 4.74 -4.86
C THR A 142 -4.48 5.18 -5.39
N GLN A 143 -4.05 4.58 -6.49
CA GLN A 143 -2.94 5.11 -7.28
C GLN A 143 -3.57 5.99 -8.35
N ASN A 144 -3.60 7.30 -8.13
CA ASN A 144 -4.36 8.26 -8.92
C ASN A 144 -3.85 8.44 -10.37
N TYR A 145 -2.91 7.61 -10.83
CA TYR A 145 -2.20 7.81 -12.08
C TYR A 145 -2.94 7.28 -13.32
N ASP A 146 -3.63 6.15 -13.25
CA ASP A 146 -4.26 5.54 -14.44
C ASP A 146 -5.63 6.15 -14.77
N ASP A 147 -6.35 6.67 -13.78
CA ASP A 147 -7.63 7.36 -14.00
C ASP A 147 -7.45 8.73 -14.70
N TRP A 148 -6.30 9.38 -14.51
CA TRP A 148 -5.99 10.70 -15.10
C TRP A 148 -5.05 10.61 -16.30
N TYR A 149 -4.20 9.57 -16.36
CA TYR A 149 -3.25 9.33 -17.45
C TYR A 149 -3.19 7.84 -17.82
N PRO A 150 -4.20 7.31 -18.53
CA PRO A 150 -4.26 5.89 -18.88
C PRO A 150 -2.96 5.41 -19.54
N GLY A 151 -2.29 4.44 -18.91
CA GLY A 151 -1.06 3.82 -19.42
C GLY A 151 0.24 4.52 -19.04
N ARG A 152 0.17 5.65 -18.31
CA ARG A 152 1.37 6.34 -17.81
C ARG A 152 2.03 5.59 -16.66
N LEU A 153 1.25 4.93 -15.81
CA LEU A 153 1.76 4.01 -14.78
C LEU A 153 2.57 2.87 -15.41
N LEU A 154 2.04 2.28 -16.48
CA LEU A 154 2.72 1.22 -17.24
C LEU A 154 4.01 1.73 -17.90
N GLN A 155 3.99 2.92 -18.50
CA GLN A 155 5.19 3.54 -19.08
C GLN A 155 6.25 3.80 -18.03
N LEU A 156 5.88 4.47 -16.93
CA LEU A 156 6.79 4.83 -15.86
C LEU A 156 7.37 3.60 -15.13
N THR A 157 6.55 2.57 -14.94
CA THR A 157 7.01 1.27 -14.43
C THR A 157 8.09 0.68 -15.34
N ARG A 158 7.91 0.71 -16.67
CA ARG A 158 8.94 0.23 -17.61
C ARG A 158 10.21 1.07 -17.56
N GLU A 159 10.07 2.40 -17.48
CA GLU A 159 11.23 3.31 -17.39
C GLU A 159 12.03 3.10 -16.10
N ALA A 160 11.34 2.92 -14.97
CA ALA A 160 11.97 2.64 -13.68
C ALA A 160 12.70 1.29 -13.66
N LEU A 161 12.06 0.23 -14.18
CA LEU A 161 12.68 -1.09 -14.34
C LEU A 161 13.91 -1.01 -15.25
N THR A 162 13.85 -0.20 -16.31
CA THR A 162 14.98 0.02 -17.23
C THR A 162 16.12 0.74 -16.51
N LYS A 163 15.84 1.78 -15.71
CA LYS A 163 16.87 2.50 -14.94
C LYS A 163 17.54 1.61 -13.88
N GLN A 164 16.77 0.76 -13.19
CA GLN A 164 17.34 -0.19 -12.21
C GLN A 164 18.29 -1.20 -12.87
N SER A 165 17.98 -1.66 -14.09
CA SER A 165 18.85 -2.58 -14.85
C SER A 165 20.17 -1.97 -15.37
N VAL A 166 20.32 -0.64 -15.29
CA VAL A 166 21.49 0.10 -15.79
C VAL A 166 22.42 0.55 -14.65
N THR A 167 22.06 0.32 -13.39
CA THR A 167 22.94 0.62 -12.24
C THR A 167 24.19 -0.26 -12.32
N PRO A 168 25.40 0.31 -12.56
CA PRO A 168 26.61 -0.49 -12.62
C PRO A 168 26.91 -1.05 -11.23
N THR A 169 27.28 -2.33 -11.19
CA THR A 169 27.80 -2.99 -9.99
C THR A 169 28.94 -2.14 -9.42
N PRO A 170 28.96 -1.81 -8.11
CA PRO A 170 30.10 -1.13 -7.53
C PRO A 170 31.31 -2.07 -7.58
N ASP A 171 32.39 -1.57 -8.18
CA ASP A 171 33.70 -2.24 -8.28
C ASP A 171 34.34 -2.50 -6.90
#